data_AF-A0A954HJT8-F1
#
_entry.id   AF-A0A954HJT8-F1
#
_cell.length_a   1.000
_cell.length_b   1.000
_cell.length_c   1.000
_cell.angle_alpha   90.00
_cell.angle_beta   90.00
_cell.angle_gamma   90.00
#
_symmetry.space_group_name_H-M   'P 1'
#
loop_
_entity.id
_entity.type
_entity.pdbx_description
1 polymer ?
#
loop_
_entity_poly.entity_id
_entity_poly.type
_entity_poly.pdbx_seq_one_letter_code
_entity_poly.pdbx_strand_id
1 'polypeptide(L)'
;MNFRKSGYIHDVDRLIEQTSVEQVLAHYGKPLPDKSTGEHRMQCVFNEACIDSQYGNLTIRLDDPVNRIYCHSCQVRGNLLTLIHGLEHHRPPEGGRLRGDEFKAAVAKLKDIAGLPANEAASTSTSQSRATTSFNPMPQARTEATPHPAVPASGPLPPTPKLTNTPLHRHEKEAARALADLYQDLVTDVSQMSPEAARYVRTRPWMTPELMQKWGVGWIPGNGRSLFRKNYLVYTHRN
;
A
#
# COMPACT_ATOMS: atom_id res chain seq x y z
N MET A 1 -21.69 -11.16 14.55
CA MET A 1 -20.81 -9.96 14.49
C MET A 1 -19.36 -10.44 14.54
N ASN A 2 -18.63 -10.40 13.42
CA ASN A 2 -17.29 -10.97 13.31
C ASN A 2 -16.21 -9.87 13.46
N PHE A 3 -15.72 -9.68 14.68
CA PHE A 3 -14.50 -8.91 14.96
C PHE A 3 -13.30 -9.86 15.01
N ARG A 4 -12.66 -10.17 13.88
CA ARG A 4 -11.41 -10.97 13.82
C ARG A 4 -10.47 -10.56 12.68
N LYS A 5 -10.24 -9.26 12.46
CA LYS A 5 -9.27 -8.81 11.43
C LYS A 5 -8.17 -7.86 11.93
N SER A 6 -8.24 -7.37 13.17
CA SER A 6 -7.21 -6.42 13.67
C SER A 6 -5.93 -7.09 14.17
N GLY A 7 -6.02 -8.30 14.74
CA GLY A 7 -4.84 -9.00 15.28
C GLY A 7 -3.78 -9.30 14.23
N TYR A 8 -4.20 -9.77 13.05
CA TYR A 8 -3.30 -10.19 11.99
C TYR A 8 -2.33 -9.09 11.52
N ILE A 9 -2.77 -7.82 11.47
CA ILE A 9 -1.89 -6.72 11.05
C ILE A 9 -0.89 -6.38 12.16
N HIS A 10 -1.33 -6.35 13.42
CA HIS A 10 -0.43 -6.13 14.56
C HIS A 10 0.60 -7.24 14.72
N ASP A 11 0.23 -8.49 14.42
CA ASP A 11 1.16 -9.62 14.43
C ASP A 11 2.23 -9.47 13.34
N VAL A 12 1.87 -8.92 12.17
CA VAL A 12 2.81 -8.68 11.07
C VAL A 12 3.74 -7.51 11.36
N ASP A 13 3.23 -6.41 11.92
CA ASP A 13 4.08 -5.27 12.29
C ASP A 13 5.11 -5.68 13.33
N ARG A 14 4.70 -6.45 14.35
CA ARG A 14 5.61 -7.01 15.35
C ARG A 14 6.63 -7.98 14.73
N LEU A 15 6.21 -8.78 13.75
CA LEU A 15 7.11 -9.67 13.03
C LEU A 15 8.17 -8.89 12.23
N ILE A 16 7.79 -7.78 11.60
CA ILE A 16 8.72 -6.91 10.87
C ILE A 16 9.73 -6.26 11.83
N GLU A 17 9.29 -5.85 13.02
CA GLU A 17 10.17 -5.29 14.06
C GLU A 17 11.14 -6.32 14.64
N GLN A 18 10.73 -7.59 14.73
CA GLN A 18 11.53 -8.67 15.31
C GLN A 18 12.50 -9.31 14.31
N THR A 19 12.20 -9.25 13.02
CA THR A 19 13.07 -9.83 11.98
C THR A 19 14.03 -8.77 11.46
N SER A 20 15.32 -9.03 11.62
CA SER A 20 16.37 -8.14 11.10
C SER A 20 16.50 -8.25 9.58
N VAL A 21 16.95 -7.15 8.95
CA VAL A 21 17.33 -7.14 7.53
C VAL A 21 18.44 -8.16 7.25
N GLU A 22 19.36 -8.35 8.20
CA GLU A 22 20.44 -9.33 8.11
C GLU A 22 19.91 -10.75 7.94
N GLN A 23 18.95 -11.17 8.76
CA GLN A 23 18.33 -12.49 8.65
C GLN A 23 17.68 -12.70 7.28
N VAL A 24 16.99 -11.67 6.76
CA VAL A 24 16.38 -11.74 5.43
C VAL A 24 17.44 -11.87 4.36
N LEU A 25 18.46 -11.02 4.35
CA LEU A 25 19.51 -11.07 3.32
C LEU A 25 20.33 -12.35 3.38
N ALA A 26 20.64 -12.84 4.58
CA ALA A 26 21.34 -14.11 4.79
C ALA A 26 20.55 -15.30 4.21
N HIS A 27 19.21 -15.30 4.36
CA HIS A 27 18.35 -16.32 3.75
C HIS A 27 18.49 -16.38 2.22
N TYR A 28 18.69 -15.23 1.56
CA TYR A 28 18.92 -15.13 0.12
C TYR A 28 20.41 -15.15 -0.28
N GLY A 29 21.31 -15.51 0.64
CA GLY A 29 22.75 -15.57 0.38
C GLY A 29 23.39 -14.22 0.06
N LYS A 30 22.78 -13.11 0.50
CA LYS A 30 23.30 -11.75 0.28
C LYS A 30 23.99 -11.26 1.56
N PRO A 31 25.24 -10.76 1.48
CA PRO A 31 25.93 -10.25 2.66
C PRO A 31 25.35 -8.88 3.07
N LEU A 32 25.23 -8.67 4.38
CA LEU A 32 25.12 -7.32 4.93
C LEU A 32 26.54 -6.73 5.02
N PRO A 33 26.80 -5.53 4.48
CA PRO A 33 28.13 -4.93 4.55
C PRO A 33 28.45 -4.51 5.99
N ASP A 34 29.72 -4.62 6.34
CA ASP A 34 30.24 -4.27 7.67
C ASP A 34 29.94 -2.80 8.01
N LYS A 35 29.12 -2.61 9.04
CA LYS A 35 28.83 -1.35 9.74
C LYS A 35 28.54 -0.17 8.82
N SER A 36 27.31 -0.08 8.33
CA SER A 36 26.81 1.16 7.74
C SER A 36 26.14 2.06 8.77
N THR A 37 26.20 3.36 8.48
CA THR A 37 25.72 4.52 9.25
C THR A 37 24.19 4.61 9.36
N GLY A 38 23.50 3.49 9.66
CA GLY A 38 22.04 3.38 9.73
C GLY A 38 21.35 3.14 8.37
N GLU A 39 22.09 3.20 7.26
CA GLU A 39 21.56 3.01 5.90
C GLU A 39 22.35 1.93 5.15
N HIS A 40 21.69 0.89 4.68
CA HIS A 40 22.28 -0.12 3.81
C HIS A 40 21.91 0.13 2.35
N ARG A 41 22.90 0.11 1.45
CA ARG A 41 22.69 0.21 0.00
C ARG A 41 23.08 -1.08 -0.70
N MET A 42 22.22 -1.52 -1.61
CA MET A 42 22.41 -2.72 -2.42
C MET A 42 21.91 -2.54 -3.85
N GLN A 43 22.24 -3.50 -4.71
CA GLN A 43 21.70 -3.57 -6.07
C GLN A 43 20.17 -3.69 -6.04
N CYS A 44 19.52 -3.06 -7.01
CA CYS A 44 18.06 -3.13 -7.11
C CYS A 44 17.63 -4.57 -7.40
N VAL A 45 16.66 -5.06 -6.63
CA VAL A 45 16.06 -6.38 -6.82
C VAL A 45 14.78 -6.35 -7.64
N PHE A 46 14.26 -5.16 -8.00
CA PHE A 46 12.95 -5.02 -8.64
C PHE A 46 12.99 -4.85 -10.16
N ASN A 47 14.15 -4.54 -10.72
CA ASN A 47 14.30 -4.29 -12.15
C ASN A 47 15.78 -4.49 -12.53
N GLU A 48 16.05 -5.35 -13.49
CA GLU A 48 17.40 -5.65 -13.97
C GLU A 48 18.09 -4.41 -14.57
N ALA A 49 17.32 -3.52 -15.20
CA ALA A 49 17.86 -2.25 -15.71
C ALA A 49 18.32 -1.28 -14.60
N CYS A 50 18.05 -1.60 -13.33
CA CYS A 50 18.47 -0.80 -12.17
C CYS A 50 19.73 -1.37 -11.49
N ILE A 51 20.40 -2.36 -12.07
CA ILE A 51 21.58 -3.01 -11.48
C ILE A 51 22.85 -2.14 -11.64
N ASP A 52 22.91 -1.26 -12.65
CA ASP A 52 24.12 -0.55 -13.10
C ASP A 52 24.60 0.63 -12.20
N SER A 53 24.47 0.51 -10.87
CA SER A 53 25.03 1.50 -9.93
C SER A 53 26.17 0.91 -9.12
N GLN A 54 27.33 1.58 -9.17
CA GLN A 54 28.51 1.25 -8.38
C GLN A 54 28.25 1.26 -6.86
N TYR A 55 27.27 2.06 -6.41
CA TYR A 55 26.94 2.25 -4.99
C TYR A 55 25.63 1.57 -4.55
N GLY A 56 24.92 0.91 -5.48
CA GLY A 56 23.59 0.36 -5.25
C GLY A 56 22.48 1.41 -5.35
N ASN A 57 21.39 1.06 -6.04
CA ASN A 57 20.23 1.94 -6.23
C ASN A 57 19.15 1.73 -5.17
N LEU A 58 19.18 0.62 -4.44
CA LEU A 58 18.22 0.26 -3.41
C LEU A 58 18.79 0.58 -2.04
N THR A 59 18.10 1.47 -1.33
CA THR A 59 18.42 1.92 0.00
C THR A 59 17.48 1.28 1.00
N ILE A 60 18.03 0.77 2.11
CA ILE A 60 17.30 0.16 3.23
C ILE A 60 17.72 0.89 4.50
N ARG A 61 16.75 1.45 5.24
CA ARG A 61 17.00 2.08 6.53
C ARG A 61 16.98 1.04 7.64
N LEU A 62 18.14 0.82 8.26
CA LEU A 62 18.33 -0.17 9.34
C LEU A 62 17.94 0.39 10.71
N ASP A 63 17.87 1.71 10.85
CA ASP A 63 17.46 2.43 12.06
C ASP A 63 15.94 2.60 12.18
N ASP A 64 15.19 2.32 11.11
CA ASP A 64 13.74 2.42 11.08
C ASP A 64 13.10 1.07 11.51
N PRO A 65 12.21 1.03 12.52
CA PRO A 65 11.59 -0.21 12.99
C PRO A 65 10.80 -0.95 11.90
N VAL A 66 10.34 -0.24 10.85
CA VAL A 66 9.66 -0.89 9.70
C VAL A 66 10.61 -1.19 8.53
N ASN A 67 11.92 -0.97 8.69
CA ASN A 67 12.96 -1.23 7.70
C ASN A 67 12.60 -0.65 6.32
N ARG A 68 12.38 0.67 6.25
CA ARG A 68 11.91 1.32 5.02
C ARG A 68 12.92 1.14 3.90
N ILE A 69 12.40 0.79 2.73
CA ILE A 69 13.20 0.63 1.51
C ILE A 69 12.78 1.65 0.46
N TYR A 70 13.75 2.07 -0.35
CA TYR A 70 13.53 2.96 -1.48
C TYR A 70 14.56 2.71 -2.58
N CYS A 71 14.10 2.51 -3.82
CA CYS A 71 14.96 2.47 -4.98
C CYS A 71 14.97 3.82 -5.69
N HIS A 72 16.16 4.40 -5.88
CA HIS A 72 16.32 5.71 -6.54
C HIS A 72 16.06 5.67 -8.05
N SER A 73 16.17 4.48 -8.68
CA SER A 73 15.98 4.33 -10.13
C SER A 73 14.53 3.97 -10.48
N CYS A 74 14.03 2.83 -10.01
CA CYS A 74 12.64 2.40 -10.30
C CYS A 74 11.57 2.99 -9.36
N GLN A 75 11.96 3.83 -8.39
CA GLN A 75 11.05 4.55 -7.47
C GLN A 75 10.18 3.64 -6.59
N VAL A 76 10.50 2.34 -6.53
CA VAL A 76 9.83 1.38 -5.65
C VAL A 76 10.14 1.73 -4.20
N ARG A 77 9.10 1.79 -3.38
CA ARG A 77 9.18 2.10 -1.95
C ARG A 77 8.38 1.09 -1.15
N GLY A 78 8.84 0.79 0.06
CA GLY A 78 8.14 -0.16 0.91
C GLY A 78 8.84 -0.41 2.23
N ASN A 79 8.66 -1.61 2.73
CA ASN A 79 9.25 -2.14 3.96
C ASN A 79 9.90 -3.50 3.70
N LEU A 80 10.26 -4.21 4.77
CA LEU A 80 10.86 -5.54 4.70
C LEU A 80 10.08 -6.56 3.85
N LEU A 81 8.74 -6.54 3.89
CA LEU A 81 7.92 -7.41 3.04
C LEU A 81 8.08 -7.10 1.55
N THR A 82 8.21 -5.82 1.22
CA THR A 82 8.43 -5.39 -0.17
C THR A 82 9.81 -5.83 -0.65
N LEU A 83 10.81 -5.83 0.23
CA LEU A 83 12.14 -6.37 -0.08
C LEU A 83 12.09 -7.86 -0.38
N ILE A 84 11.41 -8.65 0.48
CA ILE A 84 11.21 -10.10 0.28
C ILE A 84 10.55 -10.38 -1.07
N HIS A 85 9.48 -9.65 -1.41
CA HIS A 85 8.83 -9.80 -2.71
C HIS A 85 9.78 -9.53 -3.89
N GLY A 86 10.59 -8.48 -3.79
CA GLY A 86 11.58 -8.17 -4.82
C GLY A 86 12.68 -9.23 -4.94
N LEU A 87 13.08 -9.84 -3.82
CA LEU A 87 14.08 -10.92 -3.80
C LEU A 87 13.55 -12.23 -4.41
N GLU A 88 12.25 -12.52 -4.28
CA GLU A 88 11.62 -13.73 -4.84
C GLU A 88 11.23 -13.58 -6.32
N HIS A 89 10.71 -12.43 -6.71
CA HIS A 89 10.04 -12.28 -8.01
C HIS A 89 10.76 -11.36 -8.99
N HIS A 90 11.82 -10.68 -8.53
CA HIS A 90 12.60 -9.74 -9.32
C HIS A 90 11.79 -8.62 -10.00
N ARG A 91 10.63 -8.27 -9.42
CA ARG A 91 9.68 -7.29 -9.97
C ARG A 91 9.03 -6.45 -8.85
N PRO A 92 8.55 -5.24 -9.14
CA PRO A 92 7.76 -4.47 -8.18
C PRO A 92 6.39 -5.11 -7.91
N PRO A 93 5.78 -4.86 -6.73
CA PRO A 93 4.42 -5.32 -6.43
C PRO A 93 3.39 -4.79 -7.43
N GLU A 94 2.36 -5.61 -7.71
CA GLU A 94 1.28 -5.21 -8.61
C GLU A 94 0.48 -4.03 -8.01
N GLY A 95 0.37 -2.93 -8.77
CA GLY A 95 -0.27 -1.70 -8.28
C GLY A 95 0.56 -0.90 -7.26
N GLY A 96 1.86 -1.20 -7.13
CA GLY A 96 2.83 -0.41 -6.37
C GLY A 96 2.81 -0.61 -4.85
N ARG A 97 1.95 -1.50 -4.32
CA ARG A 97 1.95 -1.93 -2.92
C ARG A 97 1.52 -3.39 -2.84
N LEU A 98 2.13 -4.15 -1.93
CA LEU A 98 1.73 -5.52 -1.65
C LEU A 98 0.27 -5.57 -1.16
N ARG A 99 -0.55 -6.37 -1.84
CA ARG A 99 -1.95 -6.62 -1.49
C ARG A 99 -2.30 -8.09 -1.72
N GLY A 100 -3.39 -8.52 -1.11
CA GLY A 100 -3.97 -9.84 -1.37
C GLY A 100 -2.97 -10.97 -1.16
N ASP A 101 -2.78 -11.79 -2.19
CA ASP A 101 -1.97 -13.00 -2.10
C ASP A 101 -0.47 -12.71 -2.12
N GLU A 102 -0.03 -11.64 -2.80
CA GLU A 102 1.38 -11.19 -2.74
C GLU A 102 1.78 -10.82 -1.30
N PHE A 103 0.87 -10.14 -0.58
CA PHE A 103 1.10 -9.79 0.82
C PHE A 103 1.17 -11.03 1.71
N LYS A 104 0.23 -11.98 1.55
CA LYS A 104 0.23 -13.22 2.33
C LYS A 104 1.48 -14.06 2.07
N ALA A 105 1.92 -14.16 0.81
CA ALA A 105 3.12 -14.89 0.43
C ALA A 105 4.37 -14.27 1.06
N ALA A 106 4.51 -12.95 1.00
CA ALA A 106 5.62 -12.24 1.65
C ALA A 106 5.62 -12.41 3.17
N VAL A 107 4.45 -12.38 3.82
CA VAL A 107 4.33 -12.63 5.27
C VAL A 107 4.65 -14.08 5.63
N ALA A 108 4.19 -15.05 4.84
CA ALA A 108 4.50 -16.46 5.06
C ALA A 108 6.01 -16.70 4.98
N LYS A 109 6.67 -16.11 3.98
CA LYS A 109 8.13 -16.15 3.83
C LYS A 109 8.85 -15.45 4.99
N LEU A 110 8.36 -14.29 5.44
CA LEU A 110 8.95 -13.61 6.60
C LEU A 110 8.88 -14.47 7.87
N LYS A 111 7.77 -15.23 8.07
CA LYS A 111 7.64 -16.17 9.20
C LYS A 111 8.63 -17.33 9.10
N ASP A 112 8.81 -17.87 7.90
CA ASP A 112 9.78 -18.92 7.61
C ASP A 112 11.21 -18.47 7.93
N ILE A 113 11.59 -17.27 7.47
CA ILE A 113 12.89 -16.64 7.78
C ILE A 113 13.06 -16.40 9.28
N ALA A 114 11.99 -16.01 9.98
CA ALA A 114 12.00 -15.80 11.43
C ALA A 114 12.03 -17.12 12.24
N GLY A 115 11.98 -18.29 11.59
CA GLY A 115 11.92 -19.59 12.26
C GLY A 115 10.61 -19.85 13.00
N LEU A 116 9.54 -19.11 12.68
CA LEU A 116 8.21 -19.34 13.23
C LEU A 116 7.51 -20.42 12.41
N PRO A 117 6.92 -21.45 13.04
CA PRO A 117 6.22 -22.48 12.30
C PRO A 117 5.11 -21.84 11.46
N ALA A 118 5.08 -22.17 10.17
CA ALA A 118 4.01 -21.80 9.28
C ALA A 118 2.71 -22.40 9.83
N ASN A 119 1.96 -21.60 10.59
CA ASN A 119 0.67 -22.01 11.11
C ASN A 119 -0.22 -22.32 9.89
N GLU A 120 -0.44 -23.61 9.64
CA GLU A 120 -1.32 -24.16 8.62
C GLU A 120 -2.75 -23.63 8.86
N ALA A 121 -3.06 -22.47 8.28
CA ALA A 121 -4.43 -22.08 8.02
C ALA A 121 -4.86 -22.75 6.73
N ALA A 122 -5.32 -23.99 6.89
CA ALA A 122 -6.08 -24.75 5.93
C ALA A 122 -7.13 -23.87 5.22
N SER A 123 -7.07 -23.87 3.90
CA SER A 123 -8.23 -23.72 3.04
C SER A 123 -8.10 -24.74 1.91
N THR A 124 -8.09 -26.01 2.33
CA THR A 124 -8.35 -27.16 1.48
C THR A 124 -9.85 -27.19 1.21
N SER A 125 -10.29 -26.66 0.08
CA SER A 125 -11.60 -26.97 -0.48
C SER A 125 -11.41 -27.80 -1.75
N THR A 126 -11.08 -29.08 -1.55
CA THR A 126 -11.29 -30.12 -2.56
C THR A 126 -12.64 -30.76 -2.29
N SER A 127 -13.55 -30.51 -3.23
CA SER A 127 -14.63 -31.36 -3.72
C SER A 127 -14.83 -32.71 -3.02
N GLN A 128 -16.05 -32.94 -2.51
CA GLN A 128 -16.69 -34.26 -2.61
C GLN A 128 -18.15 -34.13 -3.07
N SER A 129 -18.40 -34.80 -4.18
CA SER A 129 -19.63 -34.97 -4.93
C SER A 129 -20.52 -36.08 -4.36
N ARG A 130 -21.83 -36.00 -4.61
CA ARG A 130 -22.70 -37.15 -4.97
C ARG A 130 -24.02 -36.61 -5.55
N ALA A 131 -24.19 -36.65 -6.88
CA ALA A 131 -24.90 -37.66 -7.68
C ALA A 131 -26.42 -37.67 -7.38
N THR A 132 -27.39 -37.62 -8.30
CA THR A 132 -27.56 -38.12 -9.68
C THR A 132 -28.82 -37.38 -10.22
N THR A 133 -29.07 -37.07 -11.50
CA THR A 133 -29.71 -37.99 -12.48
C THR A 133 -30.00 -37.23 -13.79
N SER A 134 -29.56 -37.82 -14.91
CA SER A 134 -30.23 -37.93 -16.24
C SER A 134 -30.81 -36.69 -16.95
N PHE A 135 -30.25 -36.32 -18.11
CA PHE A 135 -30.78 -36.67 -19.45
C PHE A 135 -29.90 -36.08 -20.59
N ASN A 136 -29.94 -36.77 -21.73
CA ASN A 136 -29.03 -36.73 -22.89
C ASN A 136 -29.15 -35.50 -23.84
N PRO A 137 -28.27 -35.37 -24.87
CA PRO A 137 -27.92 -34.12 -25.57
C PRO A 137 -28.43 -33.94 -27.03
N MET A 138 -28.24 -32.70 -27.53
CA MET A 138 -28.08 -32.22 -28.94
C MET A 138 -29.30 -32.26 -29.89
N PRO A 139 -29.42 -31.36 -30.91
CA PRO A 139 -28.39 -31.08 -31.91
C PRO A 139 -28.16 -29.62 -32.38
N GLN A 140 -26.92 -29.44 -32.87
CA GLN A 140 -26.36 -28.57 -33.92
C GLN A 140 -27.15 -27.37 -34.48
N ALA A 141 -26.45 -26.22 -34.53
CA ALA A 141 -26.43 -25.36 -35.71
C ALA A 141 -25.05 -24.73 -35.88
N ARG A 142 -24.48 -24.93 -37.07
CA ARG A 142 -23.25 -24.33 -37.59
C ARG A 142 -23.42 -22.82 -37.73
N THR A 143 -22.38 -22.04 -37.46
CA THR A 143 -22.10 -20.83 -38.25
C THR A 143 -20.61 -20.57 -38.29
N GLU A 144 -20.17 -20.24 -39.49
CA GLU A 144 -18.81 -20.29 -40.01
C GLU A 144 -17.86 -19.25 -39.42
N ALA A 145 -16.57 -19.64 -39.41
CA ALA A 145 -15.44 -18.79 -39.14
C ALA A 145 -15.26 -17.75 -40.26
N THR A 146 -15.19 -16.48 -39.88
CA THR A 146 -14.67 -15.40 -40.73
C THR A 146 -13.24 -15.08 -40.30
N PRO A 147 -12.25 -15.03 -41.22
CA PRO A 147 -10.88 -14.66 -40.88
C PRO A 147 -10.79 -13.16 -40.60
N HIS A 148 -10.24 -12.79 -39.44
CA HIS A 148 -9.88 -11.41 -39.11
C HIS A 148 -8.70 -10.94 -39.98
N PRO A 149 -8.79 -9.79 -40.67
CA PRO A 149 -7.66 -9.22 -41.38
C PRO A 149 -6.62 -8.65 -40.41
N ALA A 150 -5.35 -8.79 -40.79
CA ALA A 150 -4.17 -8.30 -40.10
C ALA A 150 -4.22 -6.78 -39.87
N VAL A 151 -3.86 -6.37 -38.65
CA VAL A 151 -3.71 -4.98 -38.22
C VAL A 151 -2.47 -4.38 -38.91
N PRO A 152 -2.57 -3.27 -39.66
CA PRO A 152 -1.40 -2.59 -40.20
C PRO A 152 -0.70 -1.73 -39.14
N ALA A 153 0.58 -1.49 -39.42
CA ALA A 153 1.60 -0.93 -38.56
C ALA A 153 1.28 0.43 -37.89
N SER A 154 1.85 0.57 -36.70
CA SER A 154 1.81 1.67 -35.74
C SER A 154 2.16 3.04 -36.34
N GLY A 155 1.20 3.97 -36.29
CA GLY A 155 1.46 5.41 -36.32
C GLY A 155 1.84 5.94 -34.92
N PRO A 156 2.41 7.15 -34.82
CA PRO A 156 2.77 7.76 -33.53
C PRO A 156 1.51 7.97 -32.67
N LEU A 157 1.53 7.46 -31.43
CA LEU A 157 0.44 7.71 -30.48
C LEU A 157 0.31 9.23 -30.22
N PRO A 158 -0.91 9.79 -30.19
CA PRO A 158 -1.13 11.16 -29.78
C PRO A 158 -0.65 11.37 -28.33
N PRO A 159 -0.11 12.56 -28.00
CA PRO A 159 0.34 12.86 -26.65
C PRO A 159 -0.84 12.70 -25.67
N THR A 160 -0.67 11.87 -24.65
CA THR A 160 -1.64 11.73 -23.56
C THR A 160 -1.88 13.10 -22.93
N PRO A 161 -3.14 13.54 -22.77
CA PRO A 161 -3.44 14.84 -22.22
C PRO A 161 -2.91 14.90 -20.78
N LYS A 162 -2.12 15.93 -20.49
CA LYS A 162 -1.57 16.17 -19.15
C LYS A 162 -2.74 16.29 -18.17
N LEU A 163 -2.78 15.40 -17.17
CA LEU A 163 -3.71 15.47 -16.06
C LEU A 163 -3.51 16.81 -15.34
N THR A 164 -4.38 17.76 -15.64
CA THR A 164 -4.37 19.09 -15.01
C THR A 164 -5.03 18.97 -13.64
N ASN A 165 -4.44 19.58 -12.62
CA ASN A 165 -5.03 19.59 -11.28
C ASN A 165 -6.29 20.44 -11.29
N THR A 166 -7.46 19.80 -11.33
CA THR A 166 -8.76 20.45 -11.28
C THR A 166 -9.15 20.74 -9.82
N PRO A 167 -9.45 22.00 -9.45
CA PRO A 167 -9.92 22.34 -8.10
C PRO A 167 -11.14 21.52 -7.69
N LEU A 168 -11.21 21.11 -6.42
CA LEU A 168 -12.26 20.20 -5.92
C LEU A 168 -13.68 20.68 -6.22
N HIS A 169 -13.95 22.00 -6.12
CA HIS A 169 -15.28 22.57 -6.42
C HIS A 169 -15.69 22.46 -7.90
N ARG A 170 -14.73 22.28 -8.83
CA ARG A 170 -14.97 22.11 -10.28
C ARG A 170 -14.89 20.65 -10.73
N HIS A 171 -14.68 19.73 -9.80
CA HIS A 171 -14.50 18.33 -10.12
C HIS A 171 -15.84 17.69 -10.53
N GLU A 172 -15.83 16.84 -11.55
CA GLU A 172 -17.03 16.17 -12.07
C GLU A 172 -17.76 15.34 -10.98
N LYS A 173 -16.97 14.61 -10.17
CA LYS A 173 -17.45 13.82 -9.04
C LYS A 173 -18.05 14.69 -7.94
N GLU A 174 -19.31 14.44 -7.61
CA GLU A 174 -20.02 15.10 -6.52
C GLU A 174 -19.32 14.94 -5.16
N ALA A 175 -18.81 13.74 -4.86
CA ALA A 175 -18.06 13.49 -3.63
C ALA A 175 -16.81 14.38 -3.49
N ALA A 176 -16.17 14.75 -4.60
CA ALA A 176 -15.03 15.67 -4.56
C ALA A 176 -15.48 17.12 -4.32
N ARG A 177 -16.61 17.54 -4.93
CA ARG A 177 -17.21 18.86 -4.70
C ARG A 177 -17.66 19.03 -3.25
N ALA A 178 -18.22 17.99 -2.64
CA ALA A 178 -18.64 17.95 -1.24
C ALA A 178 -17.48 18.06 -0.23
N LEU A 179 -16.22 18.00 -0.68
CA LEU A 179 -15.03 18.21 0.17
C LEU A 179 -14.47 19.63 0.03
N ALA A 180 -14.99 20.46 -0.89
CA ALA A 180 -14.48 21.81 -1.11
C ALA A 180 -14.74 22.75 0.09
N ASP A 181 -15.81 22.49 0.83
CA ASP A 181 -16.27 23.21 2.02
C ASP A 181 -15.91 22.49 3.35
N LEU A 182 -15.10 21.43 3.30
CA LEU A 182 -14.77 20.59 4.47
C LEU A 182 -14.21 21.38 5.66
N TYR A 183 -13.61 22.54 5.42
CA TYR A 183 -13.09 23.42 6.47
C TYR A 183 -14.16 23.92 7.44
N GLN A 184 -15.45 23.88 7.06
CA GLN A 184 -16.59 24.29 7.89
C GLN A 184 -16.94 23.22 8.94
N ASP A 185 -16.62 21.96 8.65
CA ASP A 185 -16.91 20.82 9.52
C ASP A 185 -15.76 20.52 10.51
N LEU A 186 -14.73 21.37 10.53
CA LEU A 186 -13.57 21.20 11.40
C LEU A 186 -13.90 21.55 12.85
N VAL A 187 -13.65 20.61 13.75
CA VAL A 187 -13.76 20.84 15.19
C VAL A 187 -12.49 21.54 15.68
N THR A 188 -12.66 22.76 16.19
CA THR A 188 -11.55 23.56 16.76
C THR A 188 -11.55 23.56 18.29
N ASP A 189 -12.68 23.21 18.92
CA ASP A 189 -12.77 23.10 20.38
C ASP A 189 -12.10 21.79 20.86
N VAL A 190 -11.07 21.96 21.69
CA VAL A 190 -10.28 20.88 22.30
C VAL A 190 -11.15 19.94 23.14
N SER A 191 -12.26 20.42 23.71
CA SER A 191 -13.16 19.60 24.52
C SER A 191 -13.92 18.56 23.68
N GLN A 192 -14.14 18.86 22.40
CA GLN A 192 -14.91 18.05 21.46
C GLN A 192 -14.01 17.13 20.60
N MET A 193 -12.69 17.21 20.76
CA MET A 193 -11.72 16.40 20.02
C MET A 193 -11.54 15.01 20.63
N SER A 194 -11.01 14.08 19.82
CA SER A 194 -10.49 12.81 20.36
C SER A 194 -9.34 13.06 21.35
N PRO A 195 -9.09 12.15 22.32
CA PRO A 195 -8.01 12.33 23.30
C PRO A 195 -6.63 12.56 22.67
N GLU A 196 -6.35 11.90 21.55
CA GLU A 196 -5.08 12.03 20.84
C GLU A 196 -4.93 13.38 20.16
N ALA A 197 -5.99 13.87 19.49
CA ALA A 197 -5.99 15.19 18.86
C ALA A 197 -5.94 16.31 19.90
N ALA A 198 -6.71 16.17 20.99
CA ALA A 198 -6.67 17.11 22.11
C ALA A 198 -5.27 17.18 22.75
N ARG A 199 -4.58 16.04 22.91
CA ARG A 199 -3.20 16.00 23.38
C ARG A 199 -2.26 16.79 22.47
N TYR A 200 -2.39 16.64 21.15
CA TYR A 200 -1.57 17.37 20.17
C TYR A 200 -1.74 18.89 20.25
N VAL A 201 -2.97 19.36 20.47
CA VAL A 201 -3.27 20.79 20.62
C VAL A 201 -2.74 21.30 21.97
N ARG A 202 -2.94 20.55 23.07
CA ARG A 202 -2.46 20.92 24.40
C ARG A 202 -0.94 21.05 24.49
N THR A 203 -0.17 20.28 23.71
CA THR A 203 1.29 20.43 23.68
C THR A 203 1.76 21.69 22.94
N ARG A 204 0.84 22.45 22.31
CA ARG A 204 1.13 23.64 21.52
C ARG A 204 0.29 24.82 22.02
N PRO A 205 0.81 25.62 22.97
CA PRO A 205 0.08 26.76 23.55
C PRO A 205 -0.41 27.80 22.54
N TRP A 206 0.22 27.86 21.37
CA TRP A 206 -0.14 28.77 20.28
C TRP A 206 -1.29 28.27 19.40
N MET A 207 -1.75 27.02 19.56
CA MET A 207 -2.90 26.48 18.83
C MET A 207 -4.20 26.78 19.58
N THR A 208 -4.59 28.06 19.63
CA THR A 208 -5.89 28.43 20.20
C THR A 208 -7.03 28.12 19.21
N PRO A 209 -8.26 27.87 19.68
CA PRO A 209 -9.40 27.62 18.81
C PRO A 209 -9.62 28.71 17.75
N GLU A 210 -9.34 29.97 18.07
CA GLU A 210 -9.48 31.11 17.17
C GLU A 210 -8.44 31.05 16.04
N LEU A 211 -7.17 30.77 16.36
CA LEU A 211 -6.11 30.61 15.37
C LEU A 211 -6.33 29.38 14.49
N MET A 212 -6.78 28.28 15.09
CA MET A 212 -7.16 27.08 14.37
C MET A 212 -8.28 27.36 13.36
N GLN A 213 -9.34 28.07 13.78
CA GLN A 213 -10.43 28.45 12.88
C GLN A 213 -9.97 29.42 11.77
N LYS A 214 -9.11 30.38 12.11
CA LYS A 214 -8.54 31.35 11.15
C LYS A 214 -7.71 30.65 10.08
N TRP A 215 -6.87 29.70 10.49
CA TRP A 215 -5.98 28.97 9.59
C TRP A 215 -6.64 27.77 8.91
N GLY A 216 -7.89 27.43 9.25
CA GLY A 216 -8.53 26.22 8.72
C GLY A 216 -7.83 24.95 9.23
N VAL A 217 -7.32 24.98 10.45
CA VAL A 217 -6.83 23.80 11.17
C VAL A 217 -7.95 23.30 12.06
N GLY A 218 -8.18 22.00 12.08
CA GLY A 218 -9.07 21.42 13.08
C GLY A 218 -9.14 19.91 12.98
N TRP A 219 -9.87 19.33 13.92
CA TRP A 219 -10.07 17.90 13.99
C TRP A 219 -11.27 17.48 13.16
N ILE A 220 -11.11 16.43 12.36
CA ILE A 220 -12.22 15.83 11.61
C ILE A 220 -12.70 14.60 12.39
N PRO A 221 -13.97 14.59 12.85
CA PRO A 221 -14.54 13.42 13.47
C PRO A 221 -14.65 12.28 12.45
N GLY A 222 -14.34 11.05 12.86
CA GLY A 222 -14.31 9.88 11.95
C GLY A 222 -15.66 9.49 11.31
N ASN A 223 -16.75 10.19 11.65
CA ASN A 223 -18.07 10.10 11.02
C ASN A 223 -18.37 11.26 10.03
N GLY A 224 -17.42 12.16 9.81
CA GLY A 224 -17.61 13.33 8.93
C GLY A 224 -17.78 12.95 7.46
N ARG A 225 -18.20 13.93 6.64
CA ARG A 225 -18.37 13.82 5.16
C ARG A 225 -17.08 13.42 4.43
N SER A 226 -15.96 13.36 5.13
CA SER A 226 -14.65 13.07 4.59
C SER A 226 -14.32 11.58 4.53
N LEU A 227 -13.62 11.18 3.45
CA LEU A 227 -13.00 9.86 3.32
C LEU A 227 -11.84 9.64 4.32
N PHE A 228 -11.48 10.63 5.13
CA PHE A 228 -10.50 10.49 6.21
C PHE A 228 -11.09 9.65 7.36
N ARG A 229 -10.97 8.33 7.25
CA ARG A 229 -11.46 7.34 8.23
C ARG A 229 -10.70 7.30 9.57
N LYS A 230 -9.79 8.23 9.80
CA LYS A 230 -8.93 8.30 10.98
C LYS A 230 -9.08 9.69 11.58
N ASN A 231 -9.12 9.75 12.92
CA ASN A 231 -9.36 10.92 13.75
C ASN A 231 -8.19 11.94 13.66
N TYR A 232 -7.97 12.50 12.48
CA TYR A 232 -6.84 13.36 12.21
C TYR A 232 -7.12 14.82 12.54
N LEU A 233 -6.06 15.51 12.95
CA LEU A 233 -5.99 16.96 12.85
C LEU A 233 -5.58 17.29 11.40
N VAL A 234 -6.35 18.14 10.73
CA VAL A 234 -6.18 18.48 9.32
C VAL A 234 -6.01 19.98 9.16
N TYR A 235 -5.17 20.37 8.21
CA TYR A 235 -5.03 21.74 7.74
C TYR A 235 -5.65 21.85 6.35
N THR A 236 -6.69 22.66 6.23
CA THR A 236 -7.30 23.00 4.95
C THR A 236 -6.77 24.35 4.50
N HIS A 237 -6.00 24.37 3.41
CA HIS A 237 -5.58 25.63 2.80
C HIS A 237 -6.81 26.34 2.22
N ARG A 238 -7.16 27.50 2.78
CA ARG A 238 -8.17 28.40 2.21
C ARG A 238 -7.46 29.28 1.18
N ASN A 239 -7.83 29.17 -0.09
CA ASN A 239 -7.41 30.10 -1.14
C ASN A 239 -8.36 31.30 -1.16
#